data_AF-A0A9E3S8S0-F1
#
_entry.id   AF-A0A9E3S8S0-F1
#
_cell.length_a   1.000
_cell.length_b   1.000
_cell.length_c   1.000
_cell.angle_alpha   90.00
_cell.angle_beta   90.00
_cell.angle_gamma   90.00
#
_symmetry.space_group_name_H-M   'P 1'
#
loop_
_entity.id
_entity.type
_entity.pdbx_description
1 polymer ?
#
loop_
_entity_poly.entity_id
_entity_poly.type
_entity_poly.pdbx_seq_one_letter_code
_entity_poly.pdbx_strand_id
1 'polypeptide(L)'
;MTQSMHVAQTKKVLLKDQLFNQVKVERLACEIEQVYPAFERSAFVHEVMAGFPARELKERISWMTACLRKYLPDGYKKVVSVMLKALPEPCDPGLSDNDFGDFIYTPYTDFVAQYGCTKAHLDFSLHALREMTTRFSAEDAIRYFINTFPEETLKALLIWSKDDHYHVRRLASEGTRPKLPWSQKIVIPV
;
A
#
# COMPACT_ATOMS: atom_id res chain seq x y z
N MET A 1 4.79 -51.45 -26.11
CA MET A 1 3.85 -50.56 -25.40
C MET A 1 4.67 -49.63 -24.52
N THR A 2 4.95 -48.41 -25.00
CA THR A 2 5.77 -47.45 -24.26
C THR A 2 4.82 -46.45 -23.60
N GLN A 3 4.63 -46.60 -22.30
CA GLN A 3 3.80 -45.72 -21.48
C GLN A 3 4.51 -44.36 -21.41
N SER A 4 3.96 -43.35 -22.11
CA SER A 4 4.44 -41.97 -22.00
C SER A 4 4.01 -41.43 -20.64
N MET A 5 4.98 -41.20 -19.76
CA MET A 5 4.77 -40.50 -18.49
C MET A 5 4.42 -39.04 -18.80
N HIS A 6 3.15 -38.68 -18.60
CA HIS A 6 2.73 -37.28 -18.51
C HIS A 6 3.30 -36.71 -17.22
N VAL A 7 4.36 -35.91 -17.34
CA VAL A 7 4.81 -35.04 -16.24
C VAL A 7 3.74 -33.96 -16.07
N ALA A 8 2.96 -34.03 -15.00
CA ALA A 8 2.02 -32.98 -14.64
C ALA A 8 2.78 -31.67 -14.47
N GLN A 9 2.50 -30.70 -15.34
CA GLN A 9 3.17 -29.41 -15.33
C GLN A 9 2.69 -28.61 -14.11
N THR A 10 3.55 -28.46 -13.10
CA THR A 10 3.24 -27.69 -11.90
C THR A 10 2.95 -26.24 -12.30
N LYS A 11 1.71 -25.78 -12.11
CA LYS A 11 1.28 -24.42 -12.47
C LYS A 11 2.17 -23.42 -11.73
N LYS A 12 3.01 -22.68 -12.45
CA LYS A 12 3.90 -21.65 -11.88
C LYS A 12 3.05 -20.59 -11.19
N VAL A 13 3.12 -20.53 -9.85
CA VAL A 13 2.44 -19.49 -9.08
C VAL A 13 3.28 -18.21 -9.15
N LEU A 14 2.71 -17.14 -9.69
CA LEU A 14 3.41 -15.85 -9.80
C LEU A 14 3.26 -15.06 -8.51
N LEU A 15 4.28 -14.28 -8.15
CA LEU A 15 4.27 -13.43 -6.95
C LEU A 15 3.05 -12.50 -6.93
N LYS A 16 2.67 -11.90 -8.06
CA LYS A 16 1.49 -11.03 -8.16
C LYS A 16 0.19 -11.72 -7.77
N ASP A 17 0.07 -13.02 -8.03
CA ASP A 17 -1.11 -13.82 -7.68
C ASP A 17 -1.09 -14.28 -6.21
N GLN A 18 0.08 -14.33 -5.58
CA GLN A 18 0.19 -14.57 -4.13
C GLN A 18 -0.09 -13.30 -3.32
N LEU A 19 0.39 -12.15 -3.79
CA LEU A 19 0.23 -10.87 -3.12
C LEU A 19 -1.14 -10.25 -3.34
N PHE A 20 -1.72 -10.41 -4.54
CA PHE A 20 -3.04 -9.93 -4.91
C PHE A 20 -3.89 -11.07 -5.47
N ASN A 21 -4.82 -11.55 -4.64
CA ASN A 21 -5.79 -12.59 -4.98
C ASN A 21 -7.13 -12.30 -4.31
N GLN A 22 -8.14 -13.09 -4.68
CA GLN A 22 -9.51 -12.93 -4.22
C GLN A 22 -9.62 -12.93 -2.69
N VAL A 23 -8.95 -13.85 -1.99
CA VAL A 23 -9.01 -13.95 -0.52
C VAL A 23 -8.55 -12.64 0.13
N LYS A 24 -7.42 -12.10 -0.32
CA LYS A 24 -6.89 -10.83 0.20
C LYS A 24 -7.76 -9.63 -0.16
N VAL A 25 -8.28 -9.58 -1.39
CA VAL A 25 -9.17 -8.51 -1.85
C VAL A 25 -10.49 -8.54 -1.07
N GLU A 26 -11.07 -9.71 -0.84
CA GLU A 26 -12.27 -9.87 -0.01
C GLU A 26 -12.04 -9.45 1.44
N ARG A 27 -10.87 -9.79 2.01
CA ARG A 27 -10.49 -9.35 3.36
C ARG A 27 -10.44 -7.82 3.46
N LEU A 28 -9.69 -7.19 2.56
CA LEU A 28 -9.58 -5.72 2.51
C LEU A 28 -10.95 -5.06 2.30
N ALA A 29 -11.79 -5.64 1.44
CA ALA A 29 -13.13 -5.12 1.18
C ALA A 29 -14.08 -5.26 2.40
N CYS A 30 -13.94 -6.35 3.17
CA CYS A 30 -14.67 -6.57 4.42
C CYS A 30 -14.24 -5.56 5.51
N GLU A 31 -12.94 -5.36 5.68
CA GLU A 31 -12.37 -4.37 6.60
C GLU A 31 -12.91 -2.95 6.33
N ILE A 32 -13.03 -2.57 5.05
CA ILE A 32 -13.64 -1.28 4.65
C ILE A 32 -15.14 -1.24 4.99
N GLU A 33 -15.90 -2.27 4.62
CA GLU A 33 -17.35 -2.33 4.82
C GLU A 33 -17.73 -2.18 6.31
N GLN A 34 -16.90 -2.72 7.22
CA GLN A 34 -17.11 -2.61 8.67
C GLN A 34 -17.12 -1.17 9.18
N VAL A 35 -16.33 -0.28 8.57
CA VAL A 35 -16.21 1.13 8.99
C VAL A 35 -16.92 2.11 8.05
N TYR A 36 -17.33 1.64 6.87
CA TYR A 36 -18.09 2.37 5.88
C TYR A 36 -19.19 1.46 5.28
N PRO A 37 -20.35 1.32 5.95
CA PRO A 37 -21.40 0.36 5.55
C PRO A 37 -22.03 0.60 4.17
N ALA A 38 -21.84 1.78 3.57
CA ALA A 38 -22.27 2.09 2.22
C ALA A 38 -21.31 1.57 1.13
N PHE A 39 -20.20 0.92 1.52
CA PHE A 39 -19.24 0.34 0.60
C PHE A 39 -19.87 -0.83 -0.18
N GLU A 40 -19.91 -0.74 -1.50
CA GLU A 40 -20.46 -1.79 -2.37
C GLU A 40 -19.47 -2.97 -2.52
N ARG A 41 -19.24 -3.71 -1.42
CA ARG A 41 -18.20 -4.74 -1.29
C ARG A 41 -18.17 -5.72 -2.47
N SER A 42 -19.30 -6.32 -2.82
CA SER A 42 -19.38 -7.31 -3.90
C SER A 42 -19.02 -6.73 -5.27
N ALA A 43 -19.44 -5.49 -5.55
CA ALA A 43 -19.12 -4.81 -6.80
C ALA A 43 -17.63 -4.45 -6.89
N PHE A 44 -17.06 -3.94 -5.79
CA PHE A 44 -15.62 -3.66 -5.68
C PHE A 44 -14.78 -4.92 -5.92
N VAL A 45 -15.06 -6.02 -5.21
CA VAL A 45 -14.30 -7.27 -5.35
C VAL A 45 -14.39 -7.78 -6.79
N HIS A 46 -15.59 -7.80 -7.38
CA HIS A 46 -15.78 -8.23 -8.75
C HIS A 46 -14.93 -7.42 -9.75
N GLU A 47 -14.97 -6.09 -9.66
CA GLU A 47 -14.25 -5.20 -10.57
C GLU A 47 -12.73 -5.29 -10.40
N VAL A 48 -12.24 -5.37 -9.15
CA VAL A 48 -10.82 -5.58 -8.86
C VAL A 48 -10.34 -6.90 -9.48
N MET A 49 -11.04 -8.00 -9.22
CA MET A 49 -10.65 -9.33 -9.68
C MET A 49 -10.74 -9.47 -11.20
N ALA A 50 -11.74 -8.86 -11.84
CA ALA A 50 -11.86 -8.84 -13.30
C ALA A 50 -10.67 -8.13 -13.98
N GLY A 51 -10.05 -7.15 -13.31
CA GLY A 51 -8.91 -6.42 -13.83
C GLY A 51 -7.54 -7.10 -13.65
N PHE A 52 -7.40 -8.06 -12.74
CA PHE A 52 -6.12 -8.68 -12.41
C PHE A 52 -5.44 -9.52 -13.52
N PRO A 53 -6.17 -10.27 -14.38
CA PRO A 53 -5.54 -11.09 -15.41
C PRO A 53 -4.67 -10.29 -16.40
N ALA A 54 -5.06 -9.06 -16.71
CA ALA A 54 -4.38 -8.18 -17.67
C ALA A 54 -3.27 -7.31 -17.05
N ARG A 55 -2.97 -7.47 -15.74
CA ARG A 55 -2.11 -6.56 -14.99
C ARG A 55 -0.96 -7.26 -14.28
N GLU A 56 0.20 -6.64 -14.33
CA GLU A 56 1.38 -6.97 -13.53
C GLU A 56 1.31 -6.33 -12.13
N LEU A 57 2.31 -6.61 -11.28
CA LEU A 57 2.25 -6.30 -9.85
C LEU A 57 1.95 -4.83 -9.53
N LYS A 58 2.70 -3.87 -10.11
CA LYS A 58 2.48 -2.43 -9.88
C LYS A 58 1.17 -1.94 -10.51
N GLU A 59 0.78 -2.51 -11.64
CA GLU A 59 -0.48 -2.18 -12.28
C GLU A 59 -1.69 -2.64 -11.46
N ARG A 60 -1.57 -3.76 -10.72
CA ARG A 60 -2.59 -4.19 -9.75
C ARG A 60 -2.75 -3.21 -8.59
N ILE A 61 -1.64 -2.65 -8.09
CA ILE A 61 -1.70 -1.60 -7.06
C ILE A 61 -2.50 -0.41 -7.58
N SER A 62 -2.07 0.16 -8.72
CA SER A 62 -2.72 1.33 -9.31
C SER A 62 -4.17 1.07 -9.73
N TRP A 63 -4.49 -0.15 -10.16
CA TRP A 63 -5.86 -0.57 -10.44
C TRP A 63 -6.73 -0.59 -9.18
N MET A 64 -6.25 -1.21 -8.10
CA MET A 64 -6.95 -1.21 -6.83
C MET A 64 -7.13 0.20 -6.28
N THR A 65 -6.12 1.07 -6.40
CA THR A 65 -6.20 2.49 -6.03
C THR A 65 -7.32 3.22 -6.78
N ALA A 66 -7.46 2.97 -8.08
CA ALA A 66 -8.55 3.53 -8.90
C ALA A 66 -9.92 2.99 -8.48
N CYS A 67 -10.04 1.68 -8.23
CA CYS A 67 -11.27 1.08 -7.71
C CYS A 67 -11.63 1.65 -6.33
N LEU A 68 -10.67 1.78 -5.42
CA LEU A 68 -10.90 2.37 -4.09
C LEU A 68 -11.45 3.79 -4.21
N ARG A 69 -10.89 4.61 -5.11
CA ARG A 69 -11.41 5.96 -5.39
C ARG A 69 -12.86 5.96 -5.86
N LYS A 70 -13.26 4.96 -6.66
CA LYS A 70 -14.60 4.84 -7.22
C LYS A 70 -15.64 4.45 -6.16
N TYR A 71 -15.28 3.57 -5.23
CA TYR A 71 -16.23 2.98 -4.27
C TYR A 71 -16.20 3.64 -2.88
N LEU A 72 -15.26 4.56 -2.63
CA LEU A 72 -15.15 5.33 -1.39
C LEU A 72 -15.75 6.74 -1.56
N PRO A 73 -16.12 7.42 -0.45
CA PRO A 73 -16.82 8.70 -0.52
C PRO A 73 -15.99 9.80 -1.18
N ASP A 74 -16.66 10.78 -1.78
CA ASP A 74 -15.97 11.93 -2.36
C ASP A 74 -15.19 12.75 -1.33
N GLY A 75 -13.95 13.09 -1.71
CA GLY A 75 -13.05 13.95 -0.95
C GLY A 75 -11.88 13.18 -0.32
N TYR A 76 -10.66 13.62 -0.64
CA TYR A 76 -9.41 12.95 -0.26
C TYR A 76 -9.35 12.55 1.22
N LYS A 77 -9.58 13.52 2.13
CA LYS A 77 -9.51 13.25 3.57
C LYS A 77 -10.55 12.24 4.02
N LYS A 78 -11.76 12.23 3.44
CA LYS A 78 -12.81 11.25 3.80
C LYS A 78 -12.40 9.84 3.38
N VAL A 79 -11.89 9.69 2.16
CA VAL A 79 -11.38 8.40 1.66
C VAL A 79 -10.29 7.86 2.58
N VAL A 80 -9.26 8.66 2.85
CA VAL A 80 -8.12 8.24 3.69
C VAL A 80 -8.56 7.99 5.13
N SER A 81 -9.50 8.76 5.68
CA SER A 81 -10.07 8.48 7.00
C SER A 81 -10.80 7.14 7.06
N VAL A 82 -11.50 6.73 6.00
CA VAL A 82 -12.09 5.38 5.91
C VAL A 82 -10.99 4.33 5.86
N MET A 83 -9.98 4.51 5.01
CA MET A 83 -8.84 3.59 4.89
C MET A 83 -8.11 3.40 6.23
N LEU A 84 -7.83 4.49 6.96
CA LEU A 84 -7.17 4.43 8.26
C LEU A 84 -8.01 3.69 9.31
N LYS A 85 -9.33 3.90 9.33
CA LYS A 85 -10.23 3.17 10.24
C LYS A 85 -10.35 1.69 9.89
N ALA A 86 -10.23 1.35 8.61
CA ALA A 86 -10.32 -0.02 8.11
C ALA A 86 -9.05 -0.84 8.36
N LEU A 87 -7.91 -0.21 8.68
CA LEU A 87 -6.67 -0.95 8.94
C LEU A 87 -6.88 -1.93 10.11
N PRO A 88 -6.37 -3.18 10.02
CA PRO A 88 -6.33 -4.07 11.17
C PRO A 88 -5.39 -3.52 12.25
N GLU A 89 -5.23 -4.23 13.36
CA GLU A 89 -4.20 -3.90 14.36
C GLU A 89 -2.79 -3.76 13.72
N PRO A 90 -1.92 -2.88 14.27
CA PRO A 90 -0.57 -2.73 13.77
C PRO A 90 0.23 -4.04 13.95
N CYS A 91 1.24 -4.23 13.10
CA CYS A 91 2.27 -5.25 13.35
C CYS A 91 2.93 -5.01 14.71
N ASP A 92 3.44 -6.07 15.33
CA ASP A 92 4.06 -5.98 16.64
C ASP A 92 5.30 -5.07 16.56
N PRO A 93 5.36 -3.95 17.32
CA PRO A 93 6.48 -3.03 17.26
C PRO A 93 7.81 -3.63 17.75
N GLY A 94 7.77 -4.74 18.48
CA GLY A 94 8.93 -5.51 18.94
C GLY A 94 9.48 -6.52 17.92
N LEU A 95 8.75 -6.81 16.84
CA LEU A 95 9.22 -7.65 15.73
C LEU A 95 9.99 -6.82 14.69
N SER A 96 10.73 -7.50 13.81
CA SER A 96 11.67 -6.88 12.85
C SER A 96 11.50 -7.44 11.44
N ASP A 97 12.54 -7.50 10.59
CA ASP A 97 12.50 -7.85 9.15
C ASP A 97 11.92 -9.25 8.81
N ASN A 98 11.32 -9.96 9.75
CA ASN A 98 10.54 -11.17 9.56
C ASN A 98 9.02 -10.96 9.68
N ASP A 99 8.56 -9.77 10.09
CA ASP A 99 7.15 -9.36 10.12
C ASP A 99 6.99 -8.07 9.31
N PHE A 100 6.60 -8.21 8.04
CA PHE A 100 6.36 -7.06 7.17
C PHE A 100 4.88 -6.69 7.09
N GLY A 101 3.96 -7.37 7.79
CA GLY A 101 2.54 -7.24 7.52
C GLY A 101 2.15 -7.75 6.13
N ASP A 102 1.17 -7.12 5.46
CA ASP A 102 0.59 -7.65 4.22
C ASP A 102 0.58 -6.64 3.06
N PHE A 103 1.15 -7.05 1.94
CA PHE A 103 1.27 -6.28 0.69
C PHE A 103 -0.07 -5.74 0.18
N ILE A 104 -1.19 -6.38 0.54
CA ILE A 104 -2.54 -5.94 0.13
C ILE A 104 -2.87 -4.50 0.53
N TYR A 105 -2.20 -3.92 1.53
CA TYR A 105 -2.41 -2.53 1.97
C TYR A 105 -1.67 -1.47 1.13
N THR A 106 -0.80 -1.88 0.20
CA THR A 106 -0.07 -0.96 -0.68
C THR A 106 -0.97 0.01 -1.48
N PRO A 107 -2.17 -0.36 -1.97
CA PRO A 107 -3.08 0.58 -2.61
C PRO A 107 -3.50 1.77 -1.74
N TYR A 108 -3.47 1.65 -0.40
CA TYR A 108 -3.80 2.78 0.48
C TYR A 108 -2.69 3.83 0.48
N THR A 109 -1.43 3.41 0.58
CA THR A 109 -0.29 4.34 0.54
C THR A 109 -0.10 4.92 -0.87
N ASP A 110 -0.38 4.14 -1.91
CA ASP A 110 -0.43 4.61 -3.31
C ASP A 110 -1.54 5.66 -3.51
N PHE A 111 -2.73 5.47 -2.93
CA PHE A 111 -3.80 6.48 -2.93
C PHE A 111 -3.35 7.80 -2.27
N VAL A 112 -2.71 7.72 -1.10
CA VAL A 112 -2.16 8.90 -0.40
C VAL A 112 -1.12 9.63 -1.25
N ALA A 113 -0.22 8.90 -1.90
CA ALA A 113 0.77 9.48 -2.79
C ALA A 113 0.15 10.20 -4.00
N GLN A 114 -0.79 9.56 -4.69
CA GLN A 114 -1.37 10.09 -5.92
C GLN A 114 -2.31 11.27 -5.69
N TYR A 115 -3.10 11.24 -4.62
CA TYR A 115 -4.17 12.23 -4.38
C TYR A 115 -3.89 13.18 -3.21
N GLY A 116 -2.87 12.88 -2.39
CA GLY A 116 -2.56 13.59 -1.15
C GLY A 116 -1.28 14.40 -1.15
N CYS A 117 -0.43 14.26 -2.18
CA CYS A 117 0.83 15.01 -2.30
C CYS A 117 0.59 16.47 -2.75
N THR A 118 -0.06 17.25 -1.89
CA THR A 118 -0.32 18.68 -2.09
C THR A 118 -0.12 19.45 -0.78
N LYS A 119 0.13 20.75 -0.86
CA LYS A 119 0.35 21.58 0.34
C LYS A 119 -0.86 21.55 1.29
N ALA A 120 -2.08 21.54 0.75
CA ALA A 120 -3.31 21.51 1.54
C ALA A 120 -3.55 20.18 2.29
N HIS A 121 -2.86 19.11 1.90
CA HIS A 121 -3.03 17.77 2.47
C HIS A 121 -1.77 17.23 3.14
N LEU A 122 -0.63 17.91 3.01
CA LEU A 122 0.69 17.45 3.45
C LEU A 122 0.70 16.83 4.85
N ASP A 123 0.33 17.57 5.89
CA ASP A 123 0.40 17.08 7.28
C ASP A 123 -0.48 15.84 7.50
N PHE A 124 -1.69 15.87 6.94
CA PHE A 124 -2.63 14.76 7.04
C PHE A 124 -2.13 13.52 6.27
N SER A 125 -1.55 13.72 5.09
CA SER A 125 -0.96 12.66 4.27
C SER A 125 0.26 12.02 4.95
N LEU A 126 1.17 12.82 5.51
CA LEU A 126 2.33 12.31 6.24
C LEU A 126 1.91 11.51 7.48
N HIS A 127 0.91 11.99 8.22
CA HIS A 127 0.34 11.24 9.33
C HIS A 127 -0.28 9.92 8.85
N ALA A 128 -1.06 9.93 7.77
CA ALA A 128 -1.64 8.72 7.21
C ALA A 128 -0.59 7.69 6.77
N LEU A 129 0.50 8.13 6.12
CA LEU A 129 1.61 7.24 5.73
C LEU A 129 2.33 6.64 6.95
N ARG A 130 2.51 7.42 8.04
CA ARG A 130 3.07 6.92 9.30
C ARG A 130 2.21 5.82 9.90
N GLU A 131 0.88 5.98 9.90
CA GLU A 131 -0.02 4.93 10.39
C GLU A 131 -0.03 3.72 9.46
N MET A 132 -0.21 3.91 8.15
CA MET A 132 -0.30 2.81 7.18
C MET A 132 0.98 1.96 7.12
N THR A 133 2.15 2.56 7.31
CA THR A 133 3.42 1.80 7.27
C THR A 133 3.54 0.77 8.37
N THR A 134 2.75 0.84 9.44
CA THR A 134 2.74 -0.15 10.53
C THR A 134 2.00 -1.45 10.19
N ARG A 135 1.33 -1.52 9.02
CA ARG A 135 0.65 -2.74 8.52
C ARG A 135 1.30 -3.31 7.25
N PHE A 136 2.20 -2.54 6.63
CA PHE A 136 3.09 -3.00 5.56
C PHE A 136 4.27 -2.04 5.38
N SER A 137 4.22 -1.21 4.33
CA SER A 137 5.25 -0.23 4.01
C SER A 137 4.67 0.94 3.21
N ALA A 138 5.17 2.14 3.53
CA ALA A 138 4.93 3.37 2.76
C ALA A 138 6.17 3.84 1.97
N GLU A 139 7.17 2.98 1.79
CA GLU A 139 8.49 3.34 1.25
C GLU A 139 8.50 3.92 -0.18
N ASP A 140 7.58 3.48 -1.05
CA ASP A 140 7.41 4.09 -2.39
C ASP A 140 6.60 5.39 -2.29
N ALA A 141 5.53 5.39 -1.50
CA ALA A 141 4.61 6.51 -1.37
C ALA A 141 5.28 7.76 -0.79
N ILE A 142 6.14 7.61 0.23
CA ILE A 142 6.82 8.74 0.88
C ILE A 142 7.73 9.51 -0.10
N ARG A 143 8.18 8.87 -1.18
CA ARG A 143 9.11 9.49 -2.15
C ARG A 143 8.44 10.57 -3.00
N TYR A 144 7.12 10.50 -3.19
CA TYR A 144 6.34 11.60 -3.77
C TYR A 144 6.49 12.87 -2.91
N PHE A 145 6.39 12.71 -1.59
CA PHE A 145 6.49 13.80 -0.63
C PHE A 145 7.93 14.29 -0.48
N ILE A 146 8.94 13.41 -0.45
CA ILE A 146 10.36 13.81 -0.46
C ILE A 146 10.66 14.69 -1.67
N ASN A 147 10.20 14.29 -2.87
CA ASN A 147 10.47 15.03 -4.10
C ASN A 147 9.70 16.36 -4.22
N THR A 148 8.52 16.47 -3.60
CA THR A 148 7.64 17.64 -3.74
C THR A 148 7.77 18.63 -2.57
N PHE A 149 7.96 18.12 -1.35
CA PHE A 149 8.03 18.86 -0.09
C PHE A 149 9.23 18.36 0.75
N PRO A 150 10.47 18.54 0.27
CA PRO A 150 11.65 17.93 0.87
C PRO A 150 11.89 18.35 2.31
N GLU A 151 11.77 19.64 2.63
CA GLU A 151 12.06 20.17 3.96
C GLU A 151 11.09 19.58 5.01
N GLU A 152 9.78 19.62 4.73
CA GLU A 152 8.77 19.10 5.63
C GLU A 152 8.85 17.58 5.77
N THR A 153 9.07 16.88 4.65
CA THR A 153 9.10 15.42 4.65
C THR A 153 10.37 14.89 5.33
N LEU A 154 11.54 15.47 5.08
CA LEU A 154 12.78 15.07 5.75
C LEU A 154 12.75 15.40 7.24
N LYS A 155 12.11 16.50 7.65
CA LYS A 155 11.87 16.80 9.07
C LYS A 155 11.01 15.73 9.73
N ALA A 156 9.94 15.28 9.07
CA ALA A 156 9.11 14.18 9.57
C ALA A 156 9.90 12.87 9.67
N LEU A 157 10.65 12.50 8.62
CA LEU A 157 11.46 11.29 8.58
C LEU A 157 12.56 11.28 9.66
N LEU A 158 13.16 12.44 9.95
CA LEU A 158 14.14 12.58 11.03
C LEU A 158 13.50 12.30 12.40
N ILE A 159 12.27 12.77 12.63
CA ILE A 159 11.51 12.44 13.85
C ILE A 159 11.19 10.93 13.87
N TRP A 160 10.68 10.40 12.77
CA TRP A 160 10.30 8.98 12.63
C TRP A 160 11.47 8.00 12.77
N SER A 161 12.70 8.45 12.50
CA SER A 161 13.91 7.63 12.74
C SER A 161 14.09 7.22 14.21
N LYS A 162 13.40 7.91 15.12
CA LYS A 162 13.42 7.66 16.57
C LYS A 162 12.07 7.18 17.11
N ASP A 163 11.13 6.83 16.24
CA ASP A 163 9.79 6.37 16.64
C ASP A 163 9.90 5.02 17.38
N ASP A 164 9.01 4.77 18.34
CA ASP A 164 8.99 3.51 19.10
C ASP A 164 8.63 2.33 18.19
N HIS A 165 7.86 2.55 17.12
CA HIS A 165 7.45 1.50 16.20
C HIS A 165 8.52 1.18 15.16
N TYR A 166 8.94 -0.09 15.10
CA TYR A 166 9.97 -0.57 14.17
C TYR A 166 9.73 -0.16 12.70
N HIS A 167 8.53 -0.43 12.17
CA HIS A 167 8.17 -0.09 10.80
C HIS A 167 8.26 1.41 10.47
N VAL A 168 8.02 2.29 11.44
CA VAL A 168 8.12 3.74 11.24
C VAL A 168 9.58 4.16 11.15
N ARG A 169 10.46 3.60 12.00
CA ARG A 169 11.92 3.79 11.86
C ARG A 169 12.44 3.23 10.54
N ARG A 170 11.96 2.04 10.14
CA ARG A 170 12.30 1.41 8.86
C ARG A 170 11.90 2.30 7.69
N LEU A 171 10.72 2.92 7.72
CA LEU A 171 10.29 3.86 6.67
C LEU A 171 11.27 5.03 6.53
N ALA A 172 11.78 5.59 7.64
CA ALA A 172 12.77 6.66 7.59
C ALA A 172 14.07 6.24 6.88
N SER A 173 14.52 5.00 7.11
CA SER A 173 15.68 4.41 6.44
C SER A 173 15.39 4.05 4.97
N GLU A 174 14.40 3.20 4.72
CA GLU A 174 14.13 2.62 3.41
C GLU A 174 13.57 3.66 2.43
N GLY A 175 12.68 4.55 2.90
CA GLY A 175 12.08 5.59 2.09
C GLY A 175 13.10 6.60 1.54
N THR A 176 14.20 6.82 2.26
CA THR A 176 15.28 7.77 1.90
C THR A 176 16.41 7.14 1.08
N ARG A 177 16.35 5.82 0.79
CA ARG A 177 17.40 5.14 0.01
C ARG A 177 17.63 5.83 -1.34
N PRO A 178 18.89 6.11 -1.72
CA PRO A 178 19.19 6.68 -3.04
C PRO A 178 18.68 5.80 -4.19
N LYS A 179 18.74 4.47 -3.99
CA LYS A 179 18.26 3.46 -4.94
C LYS A 179 17.32 2.48 -4.22
N LEU A 180 16.02 2.69 -4.39
CA LEU A 180 14.96 1.78 -3.94
C LEU A 180 14.36 1.06 -5.15
N PRO A 181 14.37 -0.28 -5.20
CA PRO A 181 13.75 -1.03 -6.30
C PRO A 181 12.28 -0.67 -6.50
N TRP A 182 11.83 -0.71 -7.76
CA TRP A 182 10.42 -0.51 -8.15
C TRP A 182 9.77 0.83 -7.73
N SER A 183 10.59 1.79 -7.30
CA SER A 183 10.15 3.09 -6.79
C SER A 183 10.78 4.23 -7.59
N GLN A 184 10.14 5.40 -7.57
CA GLN A 184 10.69 6.58 -8.25
C GLN A 184 12.04 7.02 -7.62
N LYS A 185 12.89 7.70 -8.38
CA LYS A 185 14.15 8.24 -7.83
C LYS A 185 13.87 9.44 -6.92
N ILE A 186 14.66 9.59 -5.86
CA ILE A 186 14.72 10.86 -5.14
C ILE A 186 15.56 11.82 -5.99
N VAL A 187 15.04 13.03 -6.23
CA VAL A 187 15.64 14.02 -7.15
C VAL A 187 16.07 15.32 -6.45
N ILE A 188 16.05 15.34 -5.12
CA ILE A 188 16.43 16.51 -4.33
C ILE A 188 17.96 16.68 -4.32
N PRO A 189 18.49 17.92 -4.21
CA PRO A 189 19.92 18.15 -4.06
C PRO A 189 20.47 17.48 -2.78
N VAL A 190 21.71 16.98 -2.85
CA VAL A 190 22.46 16.40 -1.72
C VAL A 190 23.55 17.37 -1.29
#